data_AF-A0A4Y8I0U4-F1
#
_entry.id   AF-A0A4Y8I0U4-F1
#
_cell.length_a   1.000
_cell.length_b   1.000
_cell.length_c   1.000
_cell.angle_alpha   90.00
_cell.angle_beta   90.00
_cell.angle_gamma   90.00
#
_symmetry.space_group_name_H-M   'P 1'
#
loop_
_entity.id
_entity.type
_entity.pdbx_description
1 polymer ?
#
loop_
_entity_poly.entity_id
_entity_poly.type
_entity_poly.pdbx_seq_one_letter_code
_entity_poly.pdbx_strand_id
1 'polypeptide(L)'
;MTYESGGNIDQIISRLSNTKLKGSELWASCPLGIHVDKNPSFSINLESEVFLCFSCGESGNAYQLAIRMGLKPEGTFQPSLKRSKPRAIQPWQLARRIGESFDAVEDIYNEAYRQKRNILEKNWNERRITESKYYAKRQIIDYQFDTQMEVHDRNRNLLSFEAKNGGRDEKFKRDLVNAD
;
A
#
# COMPACT_ATOMS: atom_id res chain seq x y z
N MET A 1 -16.80 -1.79 -27.03
CA MET A 1 -16.12 -2.41 -25.87
C MET A 1 -15.56 -1.27 -25.05
N THR A 2 -16.33 -0.82 -24.07
CA THR A 2 -15.99 0.27 -23.17
C THR A 2 -15.10 -0.30 -22.07
N TYR A 3 -13.88 0.19 -21.96
CA TYR A 3 -13.01 -0.13 -20.83
C TYR A 3 -13.58 0.54 -19.59
N GLU A 4 -14.30 -0.19 -18.76
CA GLU A 4 -14.65 0.25 -17.41
C GLU A 4 -13.44 -0.04 -16.51
N SER A 5 -12.47 0.88 -16.50
CA SER A 5 -11.29 0.80 -15.65
C SER A 5 -10.96 2.17 -15.07
N GLY A 6 -11.19 2.31 -13.76
CA GLY A 6 -10.42 3.21 -12.90
C GLY A 6 -10.61 4.72 -13.11
N GLY A 7 -11.62 5.31 -12.47
CA GLY A 7 -11.90 6.76 -12.53
C GLY A 7 -10.72 7.69 -12.18
N ASN A 8 -9.65 7.18 -11.57
CA ASN A 8 -8.43 7.93 -11.31
C ASN A 8 -7.58 8.16 -12.57
N ILE A 9 -7.43 7.14 -13.42
CA ILE A 9 -6.54 7.24 -14.58
C ILE A 9 -7.11 8.18 -15.63
N ASP A 10 -8.44 8.14 -15.84
CA ASP A 10 -9.14 9.05 -16.76
C ASP A 10 -9.00 10.51 -16.32
N GLN A 11 -9.14 10.78 -15.01
CA GLN A 11 -8.93 12.12 -14.45
C GLN A 11 -7.49 12.60 -14.68
N ILE A 12 -6.51 11.73 -14.51
CA ILE A 12 -5.09 12.05 -14.76
C ILE A 12 -4.88 12.37 -16.23
N ILE A 13 -5.30 11.47 -17.13
CA ILE A 13 -5.10 11.62 -18.58
C ILE A 13 -5.70 12.93 -19.09
N SER A 14 -6.89 13.31 -18.59
CA SER A 14 -7.55 14.57 -18.97
C SER A 14 -6.75 15.84 -18.66
N ARG A 15 -5.77 15.76 -17.74
CA ARG A 15 -4.93 16.86 -17.28
C ARG A 15 -3.51 16.83 -17.88
N LEU A 16 -3.15 15.77 -18.61
CA LEU A 16 -1.84 15.66 -19.24
C LEU A 16 -1.77 16.50 -20.52
N SER A 17 -0.56 16.94 -20.85
CA SER A 17 -0.28 17.69 -22.09
C SER A 17 0.87 17.05 -22.86
N ASN A 18 0.93 17.30 -24.18
CA ASN A 18 1.94 16.74 -25.07
C ASN A 18 1.99 15.20 -25.03
N THR A 19 0.80 14.58 -25.10
CA THR A 19 0.64 13.14 -24.87
C THR A 19 0.98 12.30 -26.11
N LYS A 20 1.65 11.17 -25.92
CA LYS A 20 1.93 10.16 -26.96
C LYS A 20 1.82 8.75 -26.40
N LEU A 21 0.91 7.96 -26.95
CA LEU A 21 0.77 6.54 -26.58
C LEU A 21 1.84 5.69 -27.29
N LYS A 22 2.48 4.79 -26.54
CA LYS A 22 3.44 3.79 -27.04
C LYS A 22 3.21 2.46 -26.34
N GLY A 23 2.43 1.57 -26.96
CA GLY A 23 2.00 0.33 -26.30
C GLY A 23 1.09 0.65 -25.12
N SER A 24 1.38 0.08 -23.95
CA SER A 24 0.68 0.38 -22.69
C SER A 24 1.22 1.61 -21.96
N GLU A 25 2.26 2.27 -22.47
CA GLU A 25 2.84 3.49 -21.88
C GLU A 25 2.29 4.75 -22.54
N LEU A 26 1.72 5.65 -21.73
CA LEU A 26 1.36 7.00 -22.14
C LEU A 26 2.46 7.98 -21.72
N TRP A 27 3.12 8.57 -22.72
CA TRP A 27 4.12 9.61 -22.51
C TRP A 27 3.46 10.98 -22.50
N ALA A 28 3.93 11.90 -21.66
CA ALA A 28 3.43 13.27 -21.57
C ALA A 28 4.51 14.24 -21.04
N SER A 29 4.22 15.54 -21.07
CA SER A 29 4.92 16.51 -20.24
C SER A 29 4.61 16.27 -18.76
N CYS A 30 5.55 16.59 -17.87
CA CYS A 30 5.35 16.40 -16.44
C CYS A 30 4.18 17.26 -15.92
N PRO A 31 3.17 16.66 -15.27
CA PRO A 31 1.98 17.39 -14.83
C PRO A 31 2.15 18.13 -13.49
N LEU A 32 3.30 17.99 -12.83
CA LEU A 32 3.50 18.45 -11.45
C LEU A 32 3.93 19.91 -11.32
N GLY A 33 4.20 20.61 -12.41
CA GLY A 33 4.57 22.04 -12.41
C GLY A 33 5.90 22.37 -11.72
N ILE A 34 6.67 21.37 -11.28
CA ILE A 34 7.97 21.52 -10.63
C ILE A 34 9.14 21.71 -11.61
N HIS A 35 8.91 21.47 -12.91
CA HIS A 35 9.85 21.80 -13.97
C HIS A 35 9.10 22.01 -15.29
N VAL A 36 9.80 22.59 -16.27
CA VAL A 36 9.29 22.81 -17.63
C VAL A 36 10.00 21.89 -18.59
N ASP A 37 9.22 21.18 -19.39
CA ASP A 37 9.70 20.20 -20.35
C ASP A 37 9.71 20.74 -21.76
N LYS A 38 10.86 20.64 -22.45
CA LYS A 38 10.92 20.82 -23.91
C LYS A 38 10.38 19.60 -24.66
N ASN A 39 10.60 18.40 -24.11
CA ASN A 39 10.15 17.12 -24.65
C ASN A 39 9.42 16.32 -23.55
N PRO A 40 8.45 15.45 -23.89
CA PRO A 40 7.76 14.62 -22.91
C PRO A 40 8.75 13.86 -22.02
N SER A 41 8.71 14.13 -20.72
CA SER A 41 9.60 13.52 -19.72
C SER A 41 8.88 12.57 -18.77
N PHE A 42 7.56 12.51 -18.84
CA PHE A 42 6.70 11.72 -17.97
C PHE A 42 6.15 10.52 -18.74
N SER A 43 6.11 9.35 -18.10
CA SER A 43 5.45 8.15 -18.61
C SER A 43 4.54 7.59 -17.52
N ILE A 44 3.35 7.12 -17.92
CA ILE A 44 2.47 6.32 -17.09
C ILE A 44 2.01 5.07 -17.86
N ASN A 45 2.14 3.92 -17.23
CA ASN A 45 1.63 2.68 -17.78
C ASN A 45 0.13 2.57 -17.48
N LEU A 46 -0.71 2.47 -18.51
CA LEU A 46 -2.17 2.47 -18.37
C LEU A 46 -2.73 1.16 -17.79
N GLU A 47 -1.98 0.05 -17.85
CA GLU A 47 -2.41 -1.25 -17.32
C GLU A 47 -1.97 -1.45 -15.87
N SER A 48 -0.71 -1.13 -15.57
CA SER A 48 -0.15 -1.28 -14.22
C SER A 48 -0.33 -0.04 -13.34
N GLU A 49 -0.78 1.07 -13.92
CA GLU A 49 -0.99 2.36 -13.29
C GLU A 49 0.26 2.95 -12.61
N VAL A 50 1.46 2.56 -13.05
CA VAL A 50 2.73 3.06 -12.50
C VAL A 50 3.25 4.21 -13.37
N PHE A 51 3.72 5.29 -12.72
CA PHE A 51 4.30 6.44 -13.41
C PHE A 51 5.75 6.72 -12.99
N LEU A 52 6.47 7.38 -13.89
CA LEU A 52 7.80 7.93 -13.64
C LEU A 52 7.99 9.20 -14.49
N CYS A 53 8.54 10.26 -13.89
CA CYS A 53 9.10 11.38 -14.60
C CYS A 53 10.62 11.30 -14.64
N PHE A 54 11.18 11.23 -15.84
CA PHE A 54 12.62 11.13 -16.09
C PHE A 54 13.39 12.43 -15.85
N SER A 55 12.69 13.57 -15.74
CA SER A 55 13.31 14.88 -15.51
C SER A 55 13.40 15.28 -14.03
N CYS A 56 12.34 15.06 -13.24
CA CYS A 56 12.36 15.35 -11.80
C CYS A 56 12.50 14.12 -10.89
N GLY A 57 12.37 12.91 -11.42
CA GLY A 57 12.49 11.66 -10.65
C GLY A 57 11.26 11.27 -9.83
N GLU A 58 10.18 12.06 -9.87
CA GLU A 58 8.92 11.67 -9.22
C GLU A 58 8.36 10.39 -9.85
N SER A 59 7.93 9.46 -9.01
CA SER A 59 7.39 8.16 -9.40
C SER A 59 6.38 7.66 -8.37
N GLY A 60 5.57 6.68 -8.77
CA GLY A 60 4.51 6.14 -7.93
C GLY A 60 3.43 5.45 -8.76
N ASN A 61 2.23 5.33 -8.20
CA ASN A 61 1.06 4.86 -8.95
C ASN A 61 0.06 5.99 -9.29
N ALA A 62 -0.97 5.69 -10.06
CA ALA A 62 -1.99 6.65 -10.49
C ALA A 62 -2.65 7.37 -9.31
N TYR A 63 -2.99 6.66 -8.24
CA TYR A 63 -3.56 7.29 -7.04
C TYR A 63 -2.63 8.37 -6.44
N GLN A 64 -1.35 8.05 -6.27
CA GLN A 64 -0.34 8.97 -5.76
C GLN A 64 -0.10 10.16 -6.68
N LEU A 65 -0.18 9.95 -7.99
CA LEU A 65 -0.09 10.99 -8.99
C LEU A 65 -1.30 11.93 -8.93
N ALA A 66 -2.52 11.38 -8.83
CA ALA A 66 -3.74 12.15 -8.72
C ALA A 66 -3.68 13.13 -7.55
N ILE A 67 -3.28 12.66 -6.36
CA ILE A 67 -3.08 13.54 -5.19
C ILE A 67 -2.05 14.64 -5.48
N ARG A 68 -0.90 14.29 -6.05
CA ARG A 68 0.15 15.28 -6.37
C ARG A 68 -0.30 16.31 -7.40
N MET A 69 -1.20 15.93 -8.31
CA MET A 69 -1.82 16.82 -9.29
C MET A 69 -2.99 17.65 -8.69
N GLY A 70 -3.26 17.51 -7.38
CA GLY A 70 -4.36 18.19 -6.70
C GLY A 70 -5.74 17.64 -7.07
N LEU A 71 -5.81 16.41 -7.56
CA LEU A 71 -7.05 15.70 -7.87
C LEU A 71 -7.57 14.97 -6.63
N LYS A 72 -8.86 14.65 -6.61
CA LYS A 72 -9.49 13.81 -5.59
C LYS A 72 -9.68 12.41 -6.16
N PRO A 73 -8.73 11.48 -5.91
CA PRO A 73 -8.88 10.14 -6.42
C PRO A 73 -10.03 9.39 -5.74
N GLU A 74 -10.73 8.56 -6.51
CA GLU A 74 -11.71 7.60 -6.01
C GLU A 74 -11.01 6.33 -5.50
N GLY A 75 -11.57 5.73 -4.45
CA GLY A 75 -11.05 4.51 -3.83
C GLY A 75 -9.93 4.73 -2.81
N THR A 76 -9.45 3.62 -2.23
CA THR A 76 -8.27 3.59 -1.36
C THR A 76 -7.05 3.20 -2.17
N PHE A 77 -5.89 3.82 -1.89
CA PHE A 77 -4.62 3.40 -2.48
C PHE A 77 -4.41 1.90 -2.22
N GLN A 78 -4.44 1.10 -3.27
CA GLN A 78 -3.91 -0.26 -3.24
C GLN A 78 -2.45 -0.14 -3.67
N PRO A 79 -1.47 -0.20 -2.75
CA PRO A 79 -0.11 -0.33 -3.20
C PRO A 79 -0.04 -1.58 -4.07
N SER A 80 0.69 -1.55 -5.17
CA SER A 80 0.97 -2.74 -5.98
C SER A 80 1.85 -3.68 -5.13
N LEU A 81 1.23 -4.37 -4.18
CA LEU A 81 1.85 -5.12 -3.08
C LEU A 81 2.42 -6.45 -3.51
N LYS A 82 2.80 -6.59 -4.79
CA LYS A 82 3.44 -7.82 -5.25
C LYS A 82 4.83 -8.03 -4.63
N ARG A 83 5.38 -7.09 -3.84
CA ARG A 83 6.75 -7.21 -3.28
C ARG A 83 6.96 -6.91 -1.80
N SER A 84 5.91 -6.71 -1.01
CA SER A 84 6.07 -6.59 0.43
C SER A 84 4.88 -7.18 1.18
N LYS A 85 4.69 -8.49 1.09
CA LYS A 85 4.31 -9.17 2.34
C LYS A 85 5.47 -8.86 3.29
N PRO A 86 5.25 -8.11 4.39
CA PRO A 86 6.36 -7.90 5.31
C PRO A 86 6.85 -9.29 5.70
N ARG A 87 8.17 -9.56 5.55
CA ARG A 87 8.85 -10.68 6.23
C ARG A 87 8.87 -10.45 7.75
N ALA A 88 7.85 -9.79 8.28
CA ALA A 88 7.64 -9.64 9.70
C ALA A 88 7.18 -11.00 10.20
N ILE A 89 7.84 -11.45 11.27
CA ILE A 89 7.35 -12.56 12.08
C ILE A 89 5.89 -12.24 12.40
N GLN A 90 4.98 -13.13 12.03
CA GLN A 90 3.56 -12.93 12.31
C GLN A 90 3.38 -12.89 13.84
N PRO A 91 2.47 -12.05 14.38
CA PRO A 91 2.33 -11.86 15.83
C PRO A 91 2.17 -13.19 16.60
N TRP A 92 1.43 -14.17 16.04
CA TRP A 92 1.31 -15.50 16.64
C TRP A 92 2.61 -16.32 16.66
N GLN A 93 3.46 -16.18 15.62
CA GLN A 93 4.78 -16.81 15.59
C GLN A 93 5.71 -16.19 16.64
N LEU A 94 5.63 -14.87 16.84
CA LEU A 94 6.39 -14.18 17.87
C LEU A 94 5.93 -14.61 19.27
N ALA A 95 4.63 -14.60 19.53
CA ALA A 95 4.02 -15.05 20.78
C ALA A 95 4.51 -16.45 21.18
N ARG A 96 4.47 -17.40 20.24
CA ARG A 96 4.97 -18.77 20.45
C ARG A 96 6.48 -18.82 20.76
N ARG A 97 7.28 -17.96 20.12
CA ARG A 97 8.74 -17.93 20.32
C ARG A 97 9.13 -17.39 21.69
N ILE A 98 8.41 -16.38 22.17
CA ILE A 98 8.73 -15.70 23.43
C ILE A 98 7.95 -16.25 24.63
N GLY A 99 7.00 -17.16 24.40
CA GLY A 99 6.19 -17.77 25.46
C GLY A 99 5.10 -16.85 26.00
N GLU A 100 4.70 -15.84 25.23
CA GLU A 100 3.67 -14.87 25.63
C GLU A 100 2.31 -15.20 25.00
N SER A 101 1.25 -14.60 25.54
CA SER A 101 -0.08 -14.70 24.93
C SER A 101 -0.12 -13.93 23.61
N PHE A 102 -0.97 -14.40 22.69
CA PHE A 102 -1.18 -13.72 21.42
C PHE A 102 -1.72 -12.31 21.62
N ASP A 103 -2.68 -12.11 22.53
CA ASP A 103 -3.27 -10.81 22.84
C ASP A 103 -2.22 -9.81 23.34
N ALA A 104 -1.27 -10.26 24.20
CA ALA A 104 -0.20 -9.40 24.70
C ALA A 104 0.77 -8.96 23.58
N VAL A 105 1.08 -9.85 22.65
CA VAL A 105 1.91 -9.51 21.48
C VAL A 105 1.17 -8.61 20.51
N GLU A 106 -0.13 -8.83 20.33
CA GLU A 106 -0.97 -8.02 19.47
C GLU A 106 -1.06 -6.57 19.96
N ASP A 107 -1.25 -6.35 21.26
CA ASP A 107 -1.27 -5.02 21.86
C ASP A 107 0.03 -4.27 21.62
N ILE A 108 1.18 -4.95 21.73
CA ILE A 108 2.50 -4.37 21.43
C ILE A 108 2.58 -3.93 19.97
N TYR A 109 2.12 -4.77 19.02
CA TYR A 109 2.12 -4.42 17.60
C TYR A 109 1.20 -3.23 17.30
N ASN A 110 -0.03 -3.26 17.85
CA ASN A 110 -1.01 -2.19 17.65
C ASN A 110 -0.50 -0.86 18.19
N GLU A 111 0.15 -0.86 19.35
CA GLU A 111 0.77 0.33 19.92
C GLU A 111 1.95 0.82 19.07
N ALA A 112 2.80 -0.07 18.57
CA ALA A 112 3.88 0.31 17.66
C ALA A 112 3.35 0.97 16.36
N TYR A 113 2.24 0.48 15.80
CA TYR A 113 1.59 1.11 14.65
C TYR A 113 1.02 2.48 14.99
N ARG A 114 0.36 2.64 16.16
CA ARG A 114 -0.13 3.95 16.64
C ARG A 114 1.01 4.95 16.78
N GLN A 115 2.14 4.54 17.36
CA GLN A 115 3.31 5.41 17.48
C GLN A 115 3.87 5.82 16.13
N LYS A 116 4.00 4.88 15.19
CA LYS A 116 4.45 5.15 13.82
C LYS A 116 3.52 6.15 13.12
N ARG A 117 2.21 6.00 13.29
CA ARG A 117 1.18 6.91 12.79
C ARG A 117 1.32 8.31 13.40
N ASN A 118 1.46 8.40 14.72
CA ASN A 118 1.62 9.67 15.44
C ASN A 118 2.88 10.43 15.02
N ILE A 119 4.00 9.72 14.83
CA ILE A 119 5.25 10.32 14.33
C ILE A 119 5.05 10.90 12.92
N LEU A 120 4.35 10.18 12.05
CA LEU A 120 4.06 10.66 10.70
C LEU A 120 3.18 11.91 10.71
N GLU A 121 2.10 11.91 11.49
CA GLU A 121 1.20 13.05 11.69
C GLU A 121 1.94 14.27 12.23
N LYS A 122 2.79 14.07 13.26
CA LYS A 122 3.62 15.13 13.82
C LYS A 122 4.54 15.75 12.76
N ASN A 123 5.25 14.92 11.99
CA ASN A 123 6.14 15.40 10.93
C ASN A 123 5.38 16.16 9.84
N TRP A 124 4.14 15.77 9.55
CA TRP A 124 3.28 16.47 8.60
C TRP A 124 2.83 17.83 9.13
N ASN A 125 2.30 17.88 10.35
CA ASN A 125 1.85 19.11 11.01
C ASN A 125 3.00 20.12 11.19
N GLU A 126 4.21 19.63 11.47
CA GLU A 126 5.43 20.44 11.60
C GLU A 126 6.10 20.76 10.25
N ARG A 127 5.45 20.44 9.11
CA ARG A 127 5.96 20.65 7.73
C ARG A 127 7.35 20.09 7.46
N ARG A 128 7.74 19.02 8.16
CA ARG A 128 9.04 18.32 7.98
C ARG A 128 9.05 17.39 6.77
N ILE A 129 7.89 17.09 6.21
CA ILE A 129 7.71 16.23 5.03
C ILE A 129 6.74 16.90 4.06
N THR A 130 6.90 16.59 2.77
CA THR A 130 5.98 17.04 1.72
C THR A 130 4.65 16.30 1.80
N GLU A 131 3.60 16.90 1.25
CA GLU A 131 2.26 16.30 1.15
C GLU A 131 2.30 14.94 0.47
N SER A 132 3.03 14.87 -0.65
CA SER A 132 3.28 13.65 -1.40
C SER A 132 3.91 12.54 -0.55
N LYS A 133 4.90 12.88 0.29
CA LYS A 133 5.57 11.93 1.18
C LYS A 133 4.69 11.53 2.36
N TYR A 134 3.87 12.46 2.87
CA TYR A 134 2.92 12.18 3.94
C TYR A 134 1.90 11.12 3.52
N TYR A 135 1.17 11.35 2.42
CA TYR A 135 0.16 10.42 1.96
C TYR A 135 0.75 9.05 1.58
N ALA A 136 1.91 9.03 0.91
CA ALA A 136 2.58 7.77 0.58
C ALA A 136 2.96 6.97 1.84
N LYS A 137 3.51 7.61 2.88
CA LYS A 137 3.87 6.93 4.13
C LYS A 137 2.64 6.52 4.94
N ARG A 138 1.59 7.35 4.96
CA ARG A 138 0.36 7.07 5.72
C ARG A 138 -0.32 5.83 5.18
N GLN A 139 -0.43 5.73 3.87
CA GLN A 139 -0.98 4.56 3.18
C GLN A 139 -0.22 3.26 3.51
N ILE A 140 1.11 3.30 3.55
CA ILE A 140 1.90 2.11 3.92
C ILE A 140 1.61 1.69 5.37
N ILE A 141 1.52 2.65 6.28
CA ILE A 141 1.23 2.38 7.70
C ILE A 141 -0.17 1.78 7.84
N ASP A 142 -1.18 2.38 7.20
CA ASP A 142 -2.56 1.93 7.27
C ASP A 142 -2.71 0.54 6.64
N TYR A 143 -2.10 0.29 5.48
CA TYR A 143 -2.09 -1.05 4.87
C TYR A 143 -1.41 -2.11 5.76
N GLN A 144 -0.28 -1.77 6.38
CA GLN A 144 0.41 -2.69 7.29
C GLN A 144 -0.44 -3.01 8.53
N PHE A 145 -1.25 -2.06 8.99
CA PHE A 145 -2.20 -2.26 10.08
C PHE A 145 -3.38 -3.13 9.65
N ASP A 146 -4.02 -2.82 8.52
CA ASP A 146 -5.18 -3.56 8.00
C ASP A 146 -4.83 -5.02 7.69
N THR A 147 -3.66 -5.26 7.08
CA THR A 147 -3.19 -6.63 6.82
C THR A 147 -2.94 -7.41 8.10
N GLN A 148 -2.42 -6.77 9.15
CA GLN A 148 -2.27 -7.40 10.45
C GLN A 148 -3.64 -7.78 11.02
N MET A 149 -4.64 -6.89 10.92
CA MET A 149 -6.01 -7.11 11.39
C MET A 149 -6.73 -8.23 10.62
N GLU A 150 -6.59 -8.31 9.29
CA GLU A 150 -7.17 -9.41 8.50
C GLU A 150 -6.56 -10.76 8.86
N VAL A 151 -5.25 -10.83 9.07
CA VAL A 151 -4.56 -12.05 9.53
C VAL A 151 -5.04 -12.42 10.94
N HIS A 152 -5.21 -11.43 11.81
CA HIS A 152 -5.76 -11.59 13.13
C HIS A 152 -7.19 -12.17 13.09
N ASP A 153 -8.10 -11.62 12.27
CA ASP A 153 -9.48 -12.08 12.20
C ASP A 153 -9.59 -13.50 11.64
N ARG A 154 -8.76 -13.85 10.66
CA ARG A 154 -8.64 -15.24 10.18
C ARG A 154 -8.16 -16.17 11.29
N ASN A 155 -7.12 -15.78 12.02
CA ASN A 155 -6.55 -16.60 13.10
C ASN A 155 -7.50 -16.75 14.28
N ARG A 156 -8.22 -15.69 14.67
CA ARG A 156 -9.23 -15.73 15.74
C ARG A 156 -10.39 -16.64 15.36
N ASN A 157 -10.84 -16.59 14.11
CA ASN A 157 -11.84 -17.51 13.58
C ASN A 157 -11.34 -18.96 13.54
N LEU A 158 -10.07 -19.19 13.16
CA LEU A 158 -9.41 -20.51 13.17
C LEU A 158 -9.26 -21.09 14.59
N LEU A 159 -8.79 -20.31 15.56
CA LEU A 159 -8.65 -20.73 16.96
C LEU A 159 -10.01 -21.01 17.61
N SER A 160 -11.04 -20.22 17.28
CA SER A 160 -12.40 -20.47 17.73
C SER A 160 -13.01 -21.73 17.11
N PHE A 161 -12.58 -22.13 15.91
CA PHE A 161 -12.94 -23.39 15.26
C PHE A 161 -12.22 -24.59 15.91
N GLU A 162 -10.93 -24.46 16.24
CA GLU A 162 -10.15 -25.48 16.99
C GLU A 162 -10.71 -25.72 18.39
N ALA A 163 -11.10 -24.66 19.10
CA ALA A 163 -11.72 -24.74 20.43
C ALA A 163 -13.09 -25.44 20.40
N LYS A 164 -13.86 -25.26 19.32
CA LYS A 164 -15.15 -25.92 19.12
C LYS A 164 -15.03 -27.37 18.68
N ASN A 165 -13.96 -27.74 17.98
CA ASN A 165 -13.81 -29.07 17.36
C ASN A 165 -12.78 -29.98 18.04
N GLY A 166 -12.36 -29.66 19.27
CA GLY A 166 -11.63 -30.60 20.12
C GLY A 166 -10.26 -31.01 19.56
N GLY A 167 -9.45 -30.03 19.15
CA GLY A 167 -7.98 -30.09 19.12
C GLY A 167 -7.34 -31.41 18.68
N ARG A 168 -7.74 -32.01 17.55
CA ARG A 168 -7.08 -33.20 17.00
C ARG A 168 -7.13 -33.22 15.47
N ASP A 169 -6.28 -32.43 14.83
CA ASP A 169 -5.85 -32.80 13.47
C ASP A 169 -4.34 -32.56 13.29
N GLU A 170 -3.58 -33.66 13.39
CA GLU A 170 -2.13 -33.72 13.17
C GLU A 170 -1.75 -33.41 11.72
N LYS A 171 -2.68 -33.59 10.77
CA LYS A 171 -2.44 -33.33 9.35
C LYS A 171 -2.28 -31.83 9.09
N PHE A 172 -3.10 -31.01 9.75
CA PHE A 172 -3.08 -29.55 9.62
C PHE A 172 -1.85 -28.89 10.26
N LYS A 173 -1.33 -29.46 11.37
CA LYS A 173 -0.07 -29.02 11.99
C LYS A 173 1.13 -29.18 11.05
N ARG A 174 1.10 -30.16 10.14
CA ARG A 174 2.15 -30.34 9.12
C ARG A 174 2.01 -29.34 7.98
N ASP A 175 0.78 -29.02 7.58
CA ASP A 175 0.54 -28.07 6.49
C ASP A 175 0.90 -26.62 6.87
N LEU A 176 0.75 -26.24 8.15
CA LEU A 176 1.21 -24.94 8.68
C LEU A 176 2.75 -24.80 8.75
N VAL A 177 3.48 -25.90 8.90
CA VAL A 177 4.96 -25.90 8.93
C VAL A 177 5.54 -25.81 7.52
N ASN A 178 4.77 -26.20 6.50
CA ASN A 178 5.21 -26.26 5.10
C ASN A 178 4.64 -25.12 4.23
N ALA A 179 3.93 -24.15 4.82
CA ALA A 179 3.43 -22.99 4.11
C ALA A 179 4.50 -21.86 4.07
N ASP A 180 5.49 -22.03 3.20
CA ASP A 180 6.43 -20.98 2.78
C ASP A 180 5.81 -20.02 1.74
#